data_AF-K8EK57-F1
#
_entry.id   AF-K8EK57-F1
#
_cell.length_a   1.000
_cell.length_b   1.000
_cell.length_c   1.000
_cell.angle_alpha   90.00
_cell.angle_beta   90.00
_cell.angle_gamma   90.00
#
_symmetry.space_group_name_H-M   'P 1'
#
loop_
_entity.id
_entity.type
_entity.pdbx_description
1 polymer ?
#
loop_
_entity_poly.entity_id
_entity_poly.type
_entity_poly.pdbx_seq_one_letter_code
_entity_poly.pdbx_strand_id
1 'polypeptide(L)'
;MHNHKSSVSKRYILFIFVGSFLLAVAFSLLSETLTRSVKSVAISLTGLLFIILIGILADIIGTAVTAAQEAPFHARAAKRVRGAKEGVFLLRNADKVANICNDVIGDIVGTVSGALGISIVVKILNNNPGWPALWANIIMTALIASLTVSGKALGKTLALTRANDVIFLVGKILAYWQKITGKRCTKKNRPVNKKRVNKV
;
A
#
# COMPACT_ATOMS: atom_id res chain seq x y z
N MET A 1 10.38 -30.42 23.94
CA MET A 1 9.57 -29.90 22.82
C MET A 1 10.28 -28.68 22.24
N HIS A 2 11.08 -28.85 21.18
CA HIS A 2 11.76 -27.75 20.48
C HIS A 2 10.73 -27.04 19.60
N ASN A 3 10.37 -25.79 19.94
CA ASN A 3 9.50 -24.98 19.08
C ASN A 3 10.32 -23.92 18.36
N HIS A 4 10.26 -23.97 17.04
CA HIS A 4 11.08 -23.25 16.09
C HIS A 4 10.73 -21.75 16.14
N LYS A 5 11.50 -20.92 16.87
CA LYS A 5 11.43 -19.47 16.75
C LYS A 5 11.80 -19.10 15.31
N SER A 6 10.84 -18.66 14.52
CA SER A 6 11.10 -18.04 13.22
C SER A 6 11.98 -16.82 13.43
N SER A 7 13.29 -16.97 13.22
CA SER A 7 14.23 -15.86 13.28
C SER A 7 13.96 -14.98 12.07
N VAL A 8 13.13 -13.95 12.24
CA VAL A 8 13.03 -12.86 11.28
C VAL A 8 14.45 -12.37 11.05
N SER A 9 14.97 -12.61 9.84
CA SER A 9 16.39 -12.42 9.57
C SER A 9 16.75 -10.97 9.85
N LYS A 10 17.78 -10.73 10.68
CA LYS A 10 18.26 -9.36 11.00
C LYS A 10 18.49 -8.52 9.75
N ARG A 11 18.88 -9.16 8.63
CA ARG A 11 19.02 -8.54 7.31
C ARG A 11 17.71 -8.01 6.73
N TYR A 12 16.59 -8.70 6.95
CA TYR A 12 15.27 -8.27 6.50
C TYR A 12 14.76 -7.07 7.31
N ILE A 13 14.94 -7.10 8.63
CA ILE A 13 14.59 -5.98 9.52
C ILE A 13 15.41 -4.73 9.13
N LEU A 14 16.72 -4.90 8.93
CA LEU A 14 17.60 -3.80 8.51
C LEU A 14 17.23 -3.27 7.12
N PHE A 15 16.84 -4.14 6.19
CA PHE A 15 16.35 -3.73 4.87
C PHE A 15 15.04 -2.96 4.95
N ILE A 16 14.08 -3.38 5.79
CA ILE A 16 12.84 -2.64 6.01
C ILE A 16 13.15 -1.29 6.65
N PHE A 17 14.01 -1.25 7.67
CA PHE A 17 14.38 0.00 8.34
C PHE A 17 15.01 1.00 7.37
N VAL A 18 16.04 0.59 6.65
CA VAL A 18 16.75 1.44 5.67
C VAL A 18 15.82 1.82 4.51
N GLY A 19 15.02 0.87 4.02
CA GLY A 19 14.04 1.12 2.95
C GLY A 19 12.95 2.11 3.38
N SER A 20 12.40 1.95 4.58
CA SER A 20 11.38 2.86 5.13
C SER A 20 11.95 4.24 5.40
N PHE A 21 13.19 4.32 5.91
CA PHE A 21 13.89 5.59 6.12
C PHE A 21 14.13 6.34 4.81
N LEU A 22 14.71 5.68 3.80
CA LEU A 22 14.93 6.27 2.48
C LEU A 22 13.63 6.70 1.81
N LEU A 23 12.57 5.88 1.94
CA LEU A 23 11.26 6.19 1.38
C LEU A 23 10.61 7.36 2.11
N ALA A 24 10.74 7.44 3.44
CA ALA A 24 10.28 8.57 4.24
C ALA A 24 11.00 9.86 3.85
N VAL A 25 12.32 9.83 3.66
CA VAL A 25 13.10 10.99 3.17
C VAL A 25 12.63 11.42 1.79
N ALA A 26 12.49 10.48 0.84
CA ALA A 26 12.03 10.78 -0.51
C ALA A 26 10.62 11.39 -0.53
N PHE A 27 9.68 10.81 0.23
CA PHE A 27 8.32 11.33 0.34
C PHE A 27 8.25 12.67 1.07
N SER A 28 9.09 12.89 2.09
CA SER A 28 9.17 14.19 2.77
C SER A 28 9.66 15.28 1.82
N LEU A 29 10.69 15.00 1.03
CA LEU A 29 11.19 15.91 0.00
C LEU A 29 10.14 16.20 -1.08
N LEU A 30 9.41 15.18 -1.56
CA LEU A 30 8.30 15.34 -2.51
C LEU A 30 7.16 16.16 -1.93
N SER A 31 6.78 15.89 -0.69
CA SER A 31 5.75 16.62 0.04
C SER A 31 6.11 18.10 0.18
N GLU A 32 7.37 18.39 0.50
CA GLU A 32 7.84 19.76 0.64
C GLU A 32 7.92 20.50 -0.71
N THR A 33 8.35 19.83 -1.78
CA THR A 33 8.34 20.42 -3.14
C THR A 33 6.92 20.69 -3.66
N LEU A 34 5.98 19.77 -3.42
CA LEU A 34 4.56 19.97 -3.74
C LEU A 34 4.00 21.14 -2.92
N THR A 35 4.29 21.20 -1.63
CA THR A 35 3.77 22.27 -0.75
C THR A 35 4.29 23.65 -1.09
N ARG A 36 5.56 23.77 -1.52
CA ARG A 36 6.16 25.03 -2.01
C ARG A 36 5.60 25.48 -3.35
N SER A 37 5.29 24.54 -4.24
CA SER A 37 4.72 24.86 -5.56
C SER A 37 3.24 25.28 -5.49
N VAL A 38 2.57 24.89 -4.40
CA VAL A 38 1.14 25.10 -4.23
C VAL A 38 0.87 26.38 -3.43
N LYS A 39 0.52 27.46 -4.13
CA LYS A 39 0.21 28.78 -3.52
C LYS A 39 -1.16 28.83 -2.83
N SER A 40 -2.11 27.97 -3.18
CA SER A 40 -3.48 28.02 -2.67
C SER A 40 -3.76 26.96 -1.59
N VAL A 41 -4.40 27.37 -0.49
CA VAL A 41 -4.82 26.47 0.62
C VAL A 41 -5.67 25.30 0.11
N ALA A 42 -6.58 25.56 -0.83
CA ALA A 42 -7.45 24.54 -1.42
C ALA A 42 -6.67 23.40 -2.11
N ILE A 43 -5.59 23.73 -2.83
CA ILE A 43 -4.79 22.74 -3.55
C ILE A 43 -3.95 21.91 -2.55
N SER A 44 -3.46 22.53 -1.46
CA SER A 44 -2.78 21.79 -0.39
C SER A 44 -3.73 20.81 0.32
N LEU A 45 -4.99 21.20 0.53
CA LEU A 45 -6.02 20.32 1.09
C LEU A 45 -6.34 19.14 0.15
N THR A 46 -6.44 19.39 -1.17
CA THR A 46 -6.63 18.33 -2.17
C THR A 46 -5.44 17.37 -2.20
N GLY A 47 -4.21 17.88 -2.14
CA GLY A 47 -3.00 17.05 -2.07
C GLY A 47 -2.94 16.18 -0.81
N LEU A 48 -3.36 16.73 0.33
CA LEU A 48 -3.49 15.99 1.59
C LEU A 48 -4.51 14.83 1.46
N LEU A 49 -5.71 15.12 0.94
CA LEU A 49 -6.74 14.11 0.67
C LEU A 49 -6.22 13.01 -0.26
N PHE A 50 -5.47 13.38 -1.30
CA PHE A 50 -4.88 12.43 -2.24
C PHE A 50 -3.86 11.48 -1.57
N ILE A 51 -3.02 12.01 -0.68
CA ILE A 51 -2.04 11.21 0.08
C ILE A 51 -2.76 10.26 1.04
N ILE A 52 -3.78 10.71 1.76
CA ILE A 52 -4.60 9.86 2.64
C ILE A 52 -5.27 8.74 1.83
N LEU A 53 -5.80 9.06 0.64
CA LEU A 53 -6.43 8.09 -0.24
C LEU A 53 -5.45 6.99 -0.68
N ILE A 54 -4.20 7.36 -1.05
CA ILE A 54 -3.16 6.39 -1.38
C ILE A 54 -2.89 5.45 -0.20
N GLY A 55 -2.82 5.98 1.03
CA GLY A 55 -2.64 5.17 2.24
C GLY A 55 -3.79 4.19 2.48
N ILE A 56 -5.04 4.62 2.27
CA ILE A 56 -6.21 3.74 2.39
C ILE A 56 -6.19 2.67 1.32
N LEU A 57 -5.85 3.01 0.07
CA LEU A 57 -5.73 2.02 -1.01
C LEU A 57 -4.63 0.99 -0.71
N ALA A 58 -3.50 1.43 -0.16
CA ALA A 58 -2.44 0.52 0.28
C ALA A 58 -2.92 -0.42 1.40
N ASP A 59 -3.63 0.10 2.40
CA ASP A 59 -4.23 -0.72 3.48
C ASP A 59 -5.21 -1.76 2.93
N ILE A 60 -6.07 -1.38 1.97
CA ILE A 60 -7.00 -2.28 1.28
C ILE A 60 -6.23 -3.41 0.58
N ILE A 61 -5.13 -3.11 -0.11
CA ILE A 61 -4.31 -4.13 -0.78
C ILE A 61 -3.65 -5.06 0.25
N GLY A 62 -3.09 -4.50 1.32
CA GLY A 62 -2.44 -5.26 2.39
C GLY A 62 -3.40 -6.18 3.14
N THR A 63 -4.62 -5.73 3.41
CA THR A 63 -5.65 -6.57 4.04
C THR A 63 -6.31 -7.55 3.07
N ALA A 64 -6.44 -7.19 1.80
CA ALA A 64 -6.96 -8.12 0.78
C ALA A 64 -5.99 -9.27 0.52
N VAL A 65 -4.66 -9.05 0.57
CA VAL A 65 -3.68 -10.11 0.26
C VAL A 65 -3.64 -11.19 1.33
N THR A 66 -3.93 -10.81 2.58
CA THR A 66 -4.01 -11.75 3.72
C THR A 66 -5.35 -12.48 3.78
N ALA A 67 -6.42 -11.84 3.30
CA ALA A 67 -7.76 -12.45 3.26
C ALA A 67 -8.04 -13.28 1.99
N ALA A 68 -7.31 -13.05 0.90
CA ALA A 68 -7.54 -13.74 -0.38
C ALA A 68 -7.12 -15.23 -0.33
N GLN A 69 -7.83 -16.06 -1.08
CA GLN A 69 -7.59 -17.51 -1.15
C GLN A 69 -6.85 -17.89 -2.45
N GLU A 70 -5.90 -18.82 -2.39
CA GLU A 70 -5.12 -19.23 -3.57
C GLU A 70 -5.92 -20.03 -4.61
N ALA A 71 -6.92 -20.81 -4.16
CA ALA A 71 -7.72 -21.70 -5.01
C ALA A 71 -8.36 -21.02 -6.24
N PRO A 72 -9.09 -19.88 -6.11
CA PRO A 72 -9.65 -19.17 -7.27
C PRO A 72 -8.57 -18.64 -8.22
N PHE A 73 -7.39 -18.28 -7.71
CA PHE A 73 -6.28 -17.81 -8.54
C PHE A 73 -5.62 -18.94 -9.33
N HIS A 74 -5.50 -20.13 -8.75
CA HIS A 74 -5.00 -21.31 -9.47
C HIS A 74 -5.93 -21.72 -10.61
N ALA A 75 -7.25 -21.70 -10.40
CA ALA A 75 -8.23 -21.96 -11.45
C ALA A 75 -8.14 -20.93 -12.59
N ARG A 76 -8.04 -19.63 -12.25
CA ARG A 76 -7.84 -18.54 -13.22
C ARG A 76 -6.49 -18.66 -13.96
N ALA A 77 -5.43 -19.10 -13.29
CA ALA A 77 -4.12 -19.33 -13.89
C ALA A 77 -4.09 -20.53 -14.84
N ALA A 78 -4.83 -21.61 -14.51
CA ALA A 78 -5.02 -22.76 -15.40
C ALA A 78 -5.74 -22.37 -16.69
N LYS A 79 -6.75 -21.48 -16.60
CA LYS A 79 -7.42 -20.85 -17.75
C LYS A 79 -6.59 -19.75 -18.44
N ARG A 80 -5.32 -19.55 -18.06
CA ARG A 80 -4.40 -18.54 -18.60
C ARG A 80 -4.94 -17.11 -18.56
N VAL A 81 -5.75 -16.78 -17.55
CA VAL A 81 -6.25 -15.42 -17.36
C VAL A 81 -5.09 -14.50 -17.01
N ARG A 82 -4.99 -13.35 -17.69
CA ARG A 82 -3.94 -12.34 -17.47
C ARG A 82 -4.03 -11.79 -16.04
N GLY A 83 -2.89 -11.68 -15.35
CA GLY A 83 -2.82 -11.21 -13.95
C GLY A 83 -3.01 -12.30 -12.90
N ALA A 84 -3.44 -13.52 -13.28
CA ALA A 84 -3.67 -14.59 -12.32
C ALA A 84 -2.37 -15.13 -11.70
N LYS A 85 -1.28 -15.21 -12.48
CA LYS A 85 0.02 -15.68 -11.99
C LYS A 85 0.67 -14.68 -11.03
N GLU A 86 0.53 -13.40 -11.36
CA GLU A 86 0.98 -12.28 -10.54
C GLU A 86 0.18 -12.23 -9.23
N GLY A 87 -1.13 -12.48 -9.27
CA GLY A 87 -1.96 -12.67 -8.08
C GLY A 87 -1.49 -13.82 -7.18
N VAL A 88 -1.21 -15.00 -7.74
CA VAL A 88 -0.63 -16.12 -6.97
C VAL A 88 0.72 -15.73 -6.34
N PHE A 89 1.55 -14.97 -7.05
CA PHE A 89 2.83 -14.50 -6.52
C PHE A 89 2.65 -13.54 -5.33
N LEU A 90 1.65 -12.66 -5.38
CA LEU A 90 1.29 -11.78 -4.27
C LEU A 90 0.82 -12.59 -3.05
N LEU A 91 -0.08 -13.55 -3.24
CA LEU A 91 -0.57 -14.42 -2.15
C LEU A 91 0.56 -15.22 -1.50
N ARG A 92 1.48 -15.76 -2.31
CA ARG A 92 2.67 -16.47 -1.79
C ARG A 92 3.61 -15.60 -0.96
N ASN A 93 3.57 -14.29 -1.11
CA ASN A 93 4.35 -13.34 -0.34
C ASN A 93 3.45 -12.43 0.52
N ALA A 94 2.24 -12.89 0.85
CA ALA A 94 1.21 -12.09 1.53
C ALA A 94 1.75 -11.37 2.77
N ASP A 95 2.48 -12.07 3.64
CA ASP A 95 3.04 -11.47 4.87
C ASP A 95 3.94 -10.27 4.60
N LYS A 96 4.80 -10.37 3.57
CA LYS A 96 5.72 -9.28 3.21
C LYS A 96 4.98 -8.12 2.55
N VAL A 97 4.02 -8.42 1.67
CA VAL A 97 3.22 -7.41 0.98
C VAL A 97 2.33 -6.66 1.98
N ALA A 98 1.69 -7.38 2.91
CA ALA A 98 0.88 -6.80 3.97
C ALA A 98 1.70 -5.89 4.88
N ASN A 99 2.87 -6.34 5.35
CA ASN A 99 3.75 -5.52 6.17
C ASN A 99 4.23 -4.25 5.44
N ILE A 100 4.57 -4.35 4.15
CA ILE A 100 4.96 -3.16 3.38
C ILE A 100 3.77 -2.22 3.16
N CYS A 101 2.62 -2.75 2.73
CA CYS A 101 1.46 -1.92 2.37
C CYS A 101 0.76 -1.31 3.58
N ASN A 102 0.60 -2.06 4.66
CA ASN A 102 -0.07 -1.57 5.86
C ASN A 102 0.88 -0.75 6.74
N ASP A 103 2.06 -1.29 7.06
CA ASP A 103 2.91 -0.69 8.10
C ASP A 103 3.83 0.36 7.47
N VAL A 104 4.63 -0.01 6.47
CA VAL A 104 5.60 0.94 5.87
C VAL A 104 4.90 2.09 5.13
N ILE A 105 4.00 1.77 4.19
CA ILE A 105 3.30 2.80 3.42
C ILE A 105 2.31 3.56 4.32
N GLY A 106 1.63 2.88 5.24
CA GLY A 106 0.70 3.50 6.18
C GLY A 106 1.39 4.52 7.10
N ASP A 107 2.54 4.18 7.67
CA ASP A 107 3.30 5.07 8.56
C ASP A 107 3.87 6.27 7.81
N ILE A 108 4.35 6.07 6.58
CA ILE A 108 4.83 7.18 5.73
C ILE A 108 3.68 8.11 5.36
N VAL A 109 2.54 7.58 4.93
CA VAL A 109 1.36 8.39 4.61
C VAL A 109 0.87 9.15 5.85
N GLY A 110 0.82 8.50 7.01
CA GLY A 110 0.46 9.14 8.27
C GLY A 110 1.39 10.29 8.64
N THR A 111 2.71 10.07 8.59
CA THR A 111 3.71 11.09 8.93
C THR A 111 3.69 12.26 7.95
N VAL A 112 3.64 11.97 6.65
CA VAL A 112 3.63 12.98 5.59
C VAL A 112 2.34 13.80 5.63
N SER A 113 1.18 13.15 5.82
CA SER A 113 -0.11 13.85 5.94
C SER A 113 -0.17 14.76 7.17
N GLY A 114 0.41 14.34 8.30
CA GLY A 114 0.55 15.18 9.50
C GLY A 114 1.42 16.42 9.23
N ALA A 115 2.59 16.25 8.62
CA ALA A 115 3.49 17.36 8.27
C ALA A 115 2.84 18.35 7.28
N LEU A 116 2.07 17.83 6.31
CA LEU A 116 1.26 18.64 5.41
C LEU A 116 0.14 19.38 6.13
N GLY A 117 -0.53 18.73 7.09
CA GLY A 117 -1.55 19.34 7.94
C GLY A 117 -1.02 20.57 8.69
N ILE A 118 0.16 20.47 9.28
CA ILE A 118 0.85 21.59 9.94
C ILE A 118 1.13 22.71 8.93
N SER A 119 1.68 22.36 7.76
CA SER A 119 1.98 23.34 6.70
C SER A 119 0.73 24.09 6.21
N ILE A 120 -0.41 23.41 6.15
CA ILE A 120 -1.71 24.02 5.80
C ILE A 120 -2.17 24.98 6.89
N VAL A 121 -2.08 24.58 8.16
CA VAL A 121 -2.46 25.41 9.31
C VAL A 121 -1.63 26.70 9.35
N VAL A 122 -0.31 26.61 9.11
CA VAL A 122 0.58 27.79 9.02
C VAL A 122 0.13 28.75 7.91
N LYS A 123 -0.23 28.23 6.72
CA LYS A 123 -0.76 29.06 5.62
C LYS A 123 -2.07 29.76 6.00
N ILE A 124 -2.97 29.07 6.70
CA ILE A 124 -4.25 29.63 7.14
C ILE A 124 -4.04 30.75 8.17
N LEU A 125 -3.13 30.54 9.12
CA LEU A 125 -2.79 31.53 10.16
C LEU A 125 -2.15 32.79 9.58
N ASN A 126 -1.26 32.65 8.59
CA ASN A 126 -0.67 33.80 7.90
C ASN A 126 -1.72 34.67 7.19
N ASN A 127 -2.85 34.07 6.78
CA ASN A 127 -3.96 34.80 6.16
C ASN A 127 -4.98 35.36 7.18
N ASN A 128 -4.99 34.83 8.42
CA ASN A 128 -5.94 35.21 9.48
C ASN A 128 -5.22 35.28 10.85
N PRO A 129 -4.51 36.38 11.15
CA PRO A 129 -3.68 36.50 12.35
C PRO A 129 -4.44 36.53 13.69
N GLY A 130 -5.78 36.63 13.67
CA GLY A 130 -6.62 36.68 14.88
C GLY A 130 -7.00 35.33 15.50
N TRP A 131 -6.73 34.20 14.82
CA TRP A 131 -7.15 32.88 15.31
C TRP A 131 -6.03 32.21 16.13
N PRO A 132 -6.29 31.71 17.35
CA PRO A 132 -5.31 30.90 18.10
C PRO A 132 -4.83 29.67 17.30
N ALA A 133 -3.54 29.67 16.97
CA ALA A 133 -2.86 28.62 16.21
C ALA A 133 -3.05 27.20 16.79
N LEU A 134 -3.15 27.10 18.11
CA LEU A 134 -3.35 25.85 18.82
C LEU A 134 -4.67 25.18 18.42
N TRP A 135 -5.77 25.93 18.38
CA TRP A 135 -7.09 25.39 18.01
C TRP A 135 -7.14 24.98 16.53
N ALA A 136 -6.55 25.78 15.64
CA ALA A 136 -6.45 25.44 14.23
C ALA A 136 -5.66 24.14 14.00
N ASN A 137 -4.56 23.94 14.72
CA ASN A 137 -3.76 22.71 14.64
C ASN A 137 -4.53 21.49 15.18
N ILE A 138 -5.17 21.61 16.35
CA ILE A 138 -5.96 20.52 16.94
C ILE A 138 -7.10 20.11 16.01
N ILE A 139 -7.85 21.07 15.46
CA ILE A 139 -8.95 20.78 14.55
C ILE A 139 -8.42 20.09 13.29
N MET A 140 -7.31 20.58 12.73
CA MET A 140 -6.73 19.99 11.52
C MET A 140 -6.22 18.56 11.75
N THR A 141 -5.49 18.33 12.84
CA THR A 141 -4.99 16.99 13.18
C THR A 141 -6.13 16.03 13.50
N ALA A 142 -7.17 16.47 14.23
CA ALA A 142 -8.37 15.68 14.48
C ALA A 142 -9.13 15.34 13.20
N LEU A 143 -9.25 16.28 12.26
CA LEU A 143 -9.84 16.03 10.94
C LEU A 143 -9.04 14.99 10.15
N ILE A 144 -7.72 15.12 10.08
CA ILE A 144 -6.85 14.16 9.39
C ILE A 144 -6.99 12.77 10.04
N ALA A 145 -6.93 12.69 11.36
CA ALA A 145 -7.02 11.43 12.09
C ALA A 145 -8.38 10.76 11.88
N SER A 146 -9.49 11.48 12.06
CA SER A 146 -10.84 10.94 11.87
C SER A 146 -11.09 10.48 10.44
N LEU A 147 -10.68 11.25 9.43
CA LEU A 147 -10.80 10.85 8.02
C LEU A 147 -9.95 9.62 7.70
N THR A 148 -8.74 9.53 8.25
CA THR A 148 -7.85 8.40 8.01
C THR A 148 -8.38 7.12 8.66
N VAL A 149 -8.83 7.19 9.92
CA VAL A 149 -9.37 6.05 10.67
C VAL A 149 -10.68 5.56 10.05
N SER A 150 -11.61 6.48 9.73
CA SER A 150 -12.89 6.13 9.10
C SER A 150 -12.69 5.56 7.70
N GLY A 151 -11.81 6.16 6.88
CA GLY A 151 -11.47 5.67 5.55
C GLY A 151 -10.86 4.27 5.57
N LYS A 152 -9.93 3.99 6.49
CA LYS A 152 -9.38 2.64 6.67
C LYS A 152 -10.44 1.63 7.09
N ALA A 153 -11.32 1.99 8.03
CA ALA A 153 -12.41 1.10 8.46
C ALA A 153 -13.35 0.70 7.31
N LEU A 154 -13.76 1.67 6.48
CA LEU A 154 -14.56 1.41 5.28
C LEU A 154 -13.80 0.57 4.26
N GLY A 155 -12.52 0.88 4.05
CA GLY A 155 -11.64 0.13 3.15
C GLY A 155 -11.49 -1.34 3.53
N LYS A 156 -11.32 -1.64 4.83
CA LYS A 156 -11.20 -3.02 5.31
C LYS A 156 -12.43 -3.88 5.00
N THR A 157 -13.63 -3.31 5.16
CA THR A 157 -14.87 -4.03 4.80
C THR A 157 -14.89 -4.39 3.32
N LEU A 158 -14.45 -3.49 2.44
CA LEU A 158 -14.30 -3.77 1.01
C LEU A 158 -13.20 -4.81 0.72
N ALA A 159 -12.08 -4.70 1.41
CA ALA A 159 -10.94 -5.62 1.28
C ALA A 159 -11.31 -7.05 1.67
N LEU A 160 -12.11 -7.23 2.72
CA LEU A 160 -12.53 -8.54 3.21
C LEU A 160 -13.63 -9.15 2.34
N THR A 161 -14.63 -8.37 1.94
CA THR A 161 -15.76 -8.87 1.14
C THR A 161 -15.37 -9.22 -0.28
N ARG A 162 -14.41 -8.49 -0.88
CA ARG A 162 -13.95 -8.70 -2.27
C ARG A 162 -12.44 -8.93 -2.38
N ALA A 163 -11.84 -9.60 -1.40
CA ALA A 163 -10.39 -9.84 -1.33
C ALA A 163 -9.80 -10.40 -2.63
N ASN A 164 -10.43 -11.44 -3.18
CA ASN A 164 -9.97 -12.10 -4.40
C ASN A 164 -10.04 -11.18 -5.63
N ASP A 165 -11.03 -10.29 -5.72
CA ASP A 165 -11.15 -9.38 -6.86
C ASP A 165 -10.19 -8.21 -6.75
N VAL A 166 -9.97 -7.68 -5.55
CA VAL A 166 -8.95 -6.66 -5.28
C VAL A 166 -7.58 -7.18 -5.70
N ILE A 167 -7.18 -8.37 -5.22
CA ILE A 167 -5.86 -8.92 -5.56
C ILE A 167 -5.77 -9.30 -7.04
N PHE A 168 -6.87 -9.71 -7.66
CA PHE A 168 -6.89 -9.94 -9.10
C PHE A 168 -6.70 -8.65 -9.90
N LEU A 169 -7.27 -7.53 -9.46
CA LEU A 169 -7.06 -6.21 -10.06
C LEU A 169 -5.58 -5.80 -9.92
N VAL A 170 -5.01 -5.93 -8.73
CA VAL A 170 -3.58 -5.64 -8.49
C VAL A 170 -2.68 -6.54 -9.34
N GLY A 171 -3.00 -7.84 -9.44
CA GLY A 171 -2.30 -8.77 -10.30
C GLY A 171 -2.37 -8.40 -11.79
N LYS A 172 -3.51 -7.85 -12.25
CA LYS A 172 -3.68 -7.36 -13.63
C LYS A 172 -2.84 -6.11 -13.89
N ILE A 173 -2.80 -5.17 -12.93
CA ILE A 173 -1.97 -3.97 -13.01
C ILE A 173 -0.49 -4.37 -13.08
N LEU A 174 -0.04 -5.28 -12.23
CA LEU A 174 1.34 -5.80 -12.26
C LEU A 174 1.67 -6.50 -13.58
N ALA A 175 0.74 -7.30 -14.13
CA ALA A 175 0.94 -7.95 -15.42
C ALA A 175 1.04 -6.94 -16.57
N TYR A 176 0.27 -5.85 -16.50
CA TYR A 176 0.36 -4.76 -17.48
C TYR A 176 1.70 -4.02 -17.36
N TRP A 177 2.14 -3.73 -16.14
CA TRP A 177 3.43 -3.10 -15.89
C TRP A 177 4.58 -3.98 -16.39
N GLN A 178 4.57 -5.29 -16.11
CA GLN A 178 5.58 -6.22 -16.64
C GLN A 178 5.63 -6.26 -18.18
N LYS A 179 4.49 -6.06 -18.85
CA LYS A 179 4.45 -5.97 -20.31
C LYS A 179 5.17 -4.74 -20.82
N ILE A 180 5.08 -3.62 -20.10
CA ILE A 180 5.75 -2.36 -20.44
C ILE A 180 7.24 -2.42 -20.07
N THR A 181 7.60 -2.97 -18.92
CA THR A 181 8.99 -2.99 -18.42
C THR A 181 9.82 -4.16 -18.95
N GLY A 182 9.23 -5.11 -19.67
CA GLY A 182 9.92 -6.27 -20.27
C GLY A 182 10.48 -7.31 -19.28
N LYS A 183 10.52 -7.02 -17.98
CA LYS A 183 11.00 -7.93 -16.93
C LYS A 183 9.88 -8.90 -16.52
N ARG A 184 10.00 -10.17 -16.93
CA ARG A 184 9.13 -11.26 -16.47
C ARG A 184 9.50 -11.66 -15.03
N CYS A 185 8.72 -11.26 -14.03
CA CYS A 185 8.89 -11.78 -12.67
C CYS A 185 8.29 -13.19 -12.50
N THR A 186 7.57 -13.71 -13.50
CA THR A 186 6.95 -15.04 -13.42
C THR A 186 7.82 -16.10 -14.11
N LYS A 187 8.43 -16.99 -13.32
CA LYS A 187 9.03 -18.22 -13.85
C LYS A 187 7.92 -19.03 -14.52
N LYS A 188 8.07 -19.27 -15.82
CA LYS A 188 7.21 -20.18 -16.60
C LYS A 188 7.30 -21.57 -15.96
N ASN A 189 6.31 -21.98 -15.17
CA ASN A 189 6.19 -23.41 -14.83
C ASN A 189 6.06 -24.18 -16.15
N ARG A 190 7.08 -24.99 -16.46
CA ARG A 190 7.02 -25.98 -17.52
C ARG A 190 5.86 -26.94 -17.16
N PRO A 191 5.00 -27.32 -18.12
CA PRO A 191 4.01 -28.34 -17.85
C PRO A 191 4.74 -29.64 -17.48
N VAL A 192 4.45 -30.21 -16.31
CA VAL A 192 4.87 -31.56 -15.96
C VAL A 192 4.18 -32.49 -16.95
N ASN A 193 4.98 -33.12 -17.80
CA ASN A 193 4.52 -34.03 -18.85
C ASN A 193 3.90 -35.27 -18.20
N LYS A 194 2.57 -35.34 -18.19
CA LYS A 194 1.78 -36.49 -17.72
C LYS A 194 1.78 -37.57 -18.80
N LYS A 195 2.95 -38.15 -19.10
CA LYS A 195 3.11 -39.33 -19.97
C LYS A 195 4.20 -40.23 -19.42
N ARG A 196 3.86 -41.04 -18.40
CA ARG A 196 4.48 -42.33 -18.03
C ARG A 196 3.88 -42.85 -16.71
N VAL A 197 2.57 -43.09 -16.73
CA VAL A 197 1.94 -44.06 -15.82
C VAL A 197 0.96 -44.81 -16.69
N ASN A 198 1.50 -45.76 -17.46
CA ASN A 198 0.82 -46.89 -18.08
C ASN A 198 1.86 -47.61 -18.94
N LYS A 199 2.59 -48.52 -18.30
CA LYS A 199 3.00 -49.77 -18.91
C LYS A 199 3.00 -50.80 -17.79
N VAL A 200 1.91 -51.57 -17.80
CA VAL A 200 1.82 -52.92 -17.24
C VAL A 200 2.83 -53.79 -17.97
#